data_AF-A0A8H7D6Y5-F1
#
_entry.id   AF-A0A8H7D6Y5-F1
#
_cell.length_a   1.000
_cell.length_b   1.000
_cell.length_c   1.000
_cell.angle_alpha   90.00
_cell.angle_beta   90.00
_cell.angle_gamma   90.00
#
_symmetry.space_group_name_H-M   'P 1'
#
loop_
_entity.id
_entity.type
_entity.pdbx_description
1 polymer ?
#
loop_
_entity_poly.entity_id
_entity_poly.type
_entity_poly.pdbx_seq_one_letter_code
_entity_poly.pdbx_strand_id
1 'polypeptide(L)'
;MLQIALASILVLSCAAQSFLTGPPSTFPHAYPGMPTTSFGPDWQKYFEVTGQLPNVTGPIARSFAGNVGVNRADHPNATLFFWAFEKANGTLTGSAADTDPWMIWLNG
;
A
#
# COMPACT_ATOMS: atom_id res chain seq x y z
N MET A 1 46.29 -26.86 30.59
CA MET A 1 46.24 -26.59 29.14
C MET A 1 44.79 -26.69 28.71
N LEU A 2 44.08 -25.56 28.86
CA LEU A 2 42.65 -25.40 28.69
C LEU A 2 42.44 -24.64 27.39
N GLN A 3 42.41 -25.34 26.24
CA GLN A 3 42.31 -24.64 24.95
C GLN A 3 41.83 -25.54 23.79
N ILE A 4 41.02 -26.56 24.06
CA ILE A 4 40.46 -27.42 23.00
C ILE A 4 38.99 -27.74 23.32
N ALA A 5 38.13 -26.73 23.34
CA ALA A 5 36.68 -26.95 23.39
C ALA A 5 35.82 -25.76 22.93
N LEU A 6 36.37 -24.79 22.18
CA LEU A 6 35.65 -23.54 21.88
C LEU A 6 35.78 -23.06 20.43
N ALA A 7 35.89 -23.97 19.45
CA ALA A 7 36.03 -23.59 18.04
C ALA A 7 34.91 -24.11 17.12
N SER A 8 33.88 -24.79 17.63
CA SER A 8 32.92 -25.52 16.78
C SER A 8 31.47 -25.02 16.84
N ILE A 9 31.16 -23.93 17.56
CA ILE A 9 29.78 -23.43 17.69
C ILE A 9 29.67 -21.99 17.17
N LEU A 10 30.31 -21.67 16.02
CA LEU A 10 30.19 -20.33 15.45
C LEU A 10 30.10 -20.29 13.92
N VAL A 11 29.66 -21.36 13.26
CA VAL A 11 29.55 -21.37 11.79
C VAL A 11 28.28 -22.06 11.29
N LEU A 12 27.13 -21.89 11.96
CA LEU A 12 25.86 -22.40 11.42
C LEU A 12 24.64 -21.55 11.79
N SER A 13 24.79 -20.24 11.63
CA SER A 13 23.67 -19.30 11.55
C SER A 13 23.81 -18.46 10.29
N CYS A 14 24.06 -19.13 9.16
CA CYS A 14 23.72 -18.57 7.86
C CYS A 14 22.20 -18.58 7.79
N ALA A 15 21.59 -17.48 8.22
CA ALA A 15 20.17 -17.25 8.11
C ALA A 15 19.75 -17.57 6.68
N ALA A 16 18.85 -18.54 6.52
CA ALA A 16 18.08 -18.67 5.30
C ALA A 16 17.23 -17.40 5.19
N GLN A 17 17.78 -16.36 4.56
CA GLN A 17 16.96 -15.29 4.01
C GLN A 17 16.15 -15.95 2.90
N SER A 18 14.93 -16.34 3.24
CA SER A 18 13.90 -16.56 2.24
C SER A 18 13.88 -15.29 1.41
N PHE A 19 14.41 -15.34 0.19
CA PHE A 19 14.04 -14.35 -0.81
C PHE A 19 12.54 -14.54 -0.98
N LEU A 20 11.75 -13.77 -0.24
CA LEU A 20 10.38 -13.55 -0.64
C LEU A 20 10.50 -13.07 -2.07
N THR A 21 10.05 -13.88 -3.02
CA THR A 21 9.77 -13.41 -4.37
C THR A 21 8.88 -12.21 -4.16
N GLY A 22 9.46 -11.02 -4.34
CA GLY A 22 8.71 -9.77 -4.17
C GLY A 22 7.44 -9.86 -5.00
N PRO A 23 6.35 -9.18 -4.58
CA PRO A 23 5.15 -9.14 -5.37
C PRO A 23 5.53 -8.81 -6.82
N PRO A 24 4.96 -9.51 -7.83
CA PRO A 24 5.34 -9.29 -9.21
C PRO A 24 5.24 -7.80 -9.55
N SER A 25 6.33 -7.23 -10.08
CA SER A 25 6.36 -5.83 -10.48
C SER A 25 5.45 -5.63 -11.68
N THR A 26 4.24 -5.14 -11.45
CA THR A 26 3.31 -4.75 -12.50
C THR A 26 3.30 -3.23 -12.66
N PHE A 27 2.99 -2.77 -13.87
CA PHE A 27 2.72 -1.36 -14.11
C PHE A 27 1.33 -1.00 -13.56
N PRO A 28 1.12 0.26 -13.14
CA PRO A 28 -0.20 0.74 -12.77
C PRO A 28 -1.18 0.49 -13.92
N HIS A 29 -2.35 -0.05 -13.56
CA HIS A 29 -3.39 -0.36 -14.52
C HIS A 29 -4.41 0.78 -14.59
N ALA A 30 -4.74 1.26 -15.79
CA ALA A 30 -5.82 2.20 -16.01
C ALA A 30 -7.14 1.42 -16.15
N TYR A 31 -8.03 1.56 -15.18
CA TYR A 31 -9.36 0.96 -15.23
C TYR A 31 -10.36 1.88 -15.94
N PRO A 32 -11.43 1.32 -16.55
CA PRO A 32 -12.49 2.12 -17.17
C PRO A 32 -13.05 3.20 -16.22
N GLY A 33 -13.32 4.39 -16.76
CA GLY A 33 -13.86 5.52 -15.99
C GLY A 33 -12.79 6.42 -15.35
N MET A 34 -11.51 6.26 -15.70
CA MET A 34 -10.43 7.13 -15.23
C MET A 34 -10.67 8.58 -15.66
N PRO A 35 -10.66 9.54 -14.73
CA PRO A 35 -10.77 10.96 -15.08
C PRO A 35 -9.57 11.43 -15.92
N THR A 36 -9.81 12.41 -16.78
CA THR A 36 -8.77 13.11 -17.58
C THR A 36 -8.38 14.46 -16.97
N THR A 37 -9.00 14.80 -15.84
CA THR A 37 -8.81 16.01 -15.06
C THR A 37 -7.65 15.85 -14.07
N SER A 38 -7.16 16.97 -13.54
CA SER A 38 -6.29 16.96 -12.36
C SER A 38 -6.97 16.28 -11.16
N PHE A 39 -6.19 15.77 -10.21
CA PHE A 39 -6.73 15.16 -8.99
C PHE A 39 -7.75 16.08 -8.29
N GLY A 40 -8.94 15.52 -8.04
CA GLY A 40 -10.10 16.25 -7.54
C GLY A 40 -11.23 15.31 -7.09
N PRO A 41 -12.43 15.84 -6.81
CA PRO A 41 -13.56 15.05 -6.30
C PRO A 41 -14.02 13.91 -7.23
N ASP A 42 -13.88 14.06 -8.54
CA ASP A 42 -14.17 13.02 -9.53
C ASP A 42 -13.27 11.78 -9.39
N TRP A 43 -12.01 11.97 -8.95
CA TRP A 43 -11.10 10.87 -8.64
C TRP A 43 -11.51 10.08 -7.40
N GLN A 44 -12.28 10.67 -6.46
CA GLN A 44 -12.77 9.95 -5.28
C GLN A 44 -13.66 8.76 -5.69
N LYS A 45 -14.58 8.99 -6.64
CA LYS A 45 -15.43 7.94 -7.18
C LYS A 45 -14.64 6.90 -7.98
N TYR A 46 -13.61 7.34 -8.70
CA TYR A 46 -12.76 6.44 -9.48
C TYR A 46 -12.00 5.44 -8.61
N PHE A 47 -11.51 5.88 -7.45
CA PHE A 47 -10.77 5.02 -6.53
C PHE A 47 -11.64 4.24 -5.55
N GLU A 48 -12.94 4.54 -5.45
CA GLU A 48 -13.83 3.89 -4.48
C GLU A 48 -13.95 2.38 -4.73
N VAL A 49 -13.63 1.59 -3.70
CA VAL A 49 -13.77 0.14 -3.72
C VAL A 49 -15.25 -0.21 -3.57
N THR A 50 -15.89 -0.49 -4.70
CA THR A 50 -17.33 -0.81 -4.77
C THR A 50 -17.61 -2.31 -4.86
N GLY A 51 -16.62 -3.11 -5.27
CA GLY A 51 -16.74 -4.57 -5.36
C GLY A 51 -16.46 -5.25 -4.03
N GLN A 52 -17.13 -6.38 -3.78
CA GLN A 52 -16.83 -7.22 -2.63
C GLN A 52 -15.43 -7.81 -2.79
N LEU A 53 -14.59 -7.68 -1.75
CA LEU A 53 -13.26 -8.24 -1.75
C LEU A 53 -13.33 -9.77 -1.58
N PRO A 54 -12.56 -10.55 -2.37
CA PRO A 54 -12.51 -12.00 -2.21
C PRO A 54 -12.14 -12.39 -0.78
N ASN A 55 -12.89 -13.33 -0.20
CA ASN A 55 -12.67 -13.88 1.15
C ASN A 55 -12.80 -12.88 2.31
N VAL A 56 -13.31 -11.66 2.07
CA VAL A 56 -13.67 -10.72 3.14
C VAL A 56 -15.16 -10.86 3.42
N THR A 57 -15.49 -11.54 4.53
CA THR A 57 -16.89 -11.84 4.91
C THR A 57 -17.46 -10.88 5.95
N GLY A 58 -16.60 -10.12 6.64
CA GLY A 58 -17.00 -9.09 7.60
C GLY A 58 -17.19 -7.72 6.92
N PRO A 59 -17.91 -6.79 7.57
CA PRO A 59 -18.01 -5.43 7.08
C PRO A 59 -16.62 -4.77 7.13
N ILE A 60 -16.28 -4.04 6.07
CA ILE A 60 -15.12 -3.16 6.03
C ILE A 60 -15.59 -1.71 5.90
N ALA A 61 -14.79 -0.78 6.42
CA ALA A 61 -15.05 0.63 6.21
C ALA A 61 -15.01 0.98 4.72
N ARG A 62 -15.74 2.03 4.31
CA ARG A 62 -15.66 2.59 2.97
C ARG A 62 -14.19 2.90 2.66
N SER A 63 -13.72 2.44 1.51
CA SER A 63 -12.29 2.46 1.20
C SER A 63 -12.04 2.83 -0.26
N PHE A 64 -10.81 3.29 -0.52
CA PHE A 64 -10.36 3.77 -1.81
C PHE A 64 -9.00 3.16 -2.13
N ALA A 65 -8.83 2.59 -3.32
CA ALA A 65 -7.59 1.96 -3.72
C ALA A 65 -7.22 2.32 -5.15
N GLY A 66 -5.93 2.52 -5.40
CA GLY A 66 -5.45 2.87 -6.73
C GLY A 66 -3.98 3.26 -6.74
N ASN A 67 -3.55 3.82 -7.87
CA ASN A 67 -2.20 4.35 -8.04
C ASN A 67 -2.26 5.87 -8.19
N VAL A 68 -1.41 6.58 -7.45
CA VAL A 68 -1.25 8.04 -7.56
C VAL A 68 0.09 8.37 -8.20
N GLY A 69 0.10 9.41 -9.03
CA GLY A 69 1.32 9.91 -9.65
C GLY A 69 2.30 10.45 -8.60
N VAL A 70 3.58 10.13 -8.75
CA VAL A 70 4.66 10.68 -7.93
C VAL A 70 5.72 11.35 -8.80
N ASN A 71 6.41 12.33 -8.23
CA ASN A 71 7.49 13.01 -8.92
C ASN A 71 8.80 12.21 -8.81
N ARG A 72 8.98 11.21 -9.68
CA ARG A 72 10.20 10.42 -9.77
C ARG A 72 10.81 10.57 -11.17
N ALA A 73 11.87 11.38 -11.25
CA ALA A 73 12.62 11.57 -12.49
C ALA A 73 13.18 10.23 -13.01
N ASP A 74 13.17 10.07 -14.34
CA ASP A 74 13.79 8.97 -15.07
C ASP A 74 13.33 7.55 -14.70
N HIS A 75 12.12 7.41 -14.13
CA HIS A 75 11.55 6.09 -13.79
C HIS A 75 10.30 5.78 -14.62
N PRO A 76 10.22 4.62 -15.28
CA PRO A 76 9.08 4.26 -16.15
C PRO A 76 7.77 4.02 -15.38
N ASN A 77 7.85 3.80 -14.07
CA ASN A 77 6.70 3.72 -13.18
C ASN A 77 6.77 4.84 -12.13
N ALA A 78 6.20 5.99 -12.46
CA ALA A 78 6.16 7.15 -11.56
C ALA A 78 4.86 7.16 -10.74
N THR A 79 4.49 6.04 -10.12
CA THR A 79 3.29 5.94 -9.28
C THR A 79 3.54 5.20 -7.97
N LEU A 80 2.68 5.44 -6.98
CA LEU A 80 2.57 4.66 -5.75
C LEU A 80 1.16 4.11 -5.60
N PHE A 81 1.08 2.84 -5.19
CA PHE A 81 -0.18 2.24 -4.77
C PHE A 81 -0.57 2.76 -3.38
N PHE A 82 -1.86 2.99 -3.18
CA PHE A 82 -2.44 3.29 -1.88
C PHE A 82 -3.73 2.50 -1.65
N TRP A 83 -4.06 2.30 -0.37
CA TRP A 83 -5.38 1.86 0.06
C TRP A 83 -5.77 2.66 1.32
N ALA A 84 -6.78 3.50 1.18
CA ALA A 84 -7.27 4.40 2.22
C ALA A 84 -8.63 3.92 2.75
N PHE A 85 -8.89 4.15 4.04
CA PHE A 85 -10.14 3.81 4.71
C PHE A 85 -10.69 5.03 5.42
N GLU A 86 -11.99 5.25 5.32
CA GLU A 86 -12.66 6.28 6.12
C GLU A 86 -12.96 5.77 7.52
N LYS A 87 -12.87 6.66 8.52
CA LYS A 87 -13.35 6.38 9.88
C LYS A 87 -14.87 6.27 9.89
N ALA A 88 -15.54 7.19 9.19
CA ALA A 88 -16.97 7.19 8.94
C ALA A 88 -17.22 7.71 7.52
N ASN A 89 -18.39 7.42 6.95
CA ASN A 89 -18.68 7.80 5.56
C ASN A 89 -18.52 9.31 5.35
N GLY A 90 -17.60 9.70 4.47
CA GLY A 90 -17.30 11.07 4.13
C GLY A 90 -16.18 11.73 4.95
N THR A 91 -15.53 11.05 5.89
CA THR A 91 -14.43 11.67 6.68
C THR A 91 -13.15 11.88 5.87
N LEU A 92 -13.00 11.24 4.70
CA LEU A 92 -11.90 11.54 3.76
C LEU A 92 -12.38 12.31 2.53
N THR A 93 -13.64 12.14 2.12
CA THR A 93 -14.17 12.72 0.87
C THR A 93 -15.09 13.93 1.06
N GLY A 94 -15.50 14.22 2.29
CA GLY A 94 -16.45 15.28 2.63
C GLY A 94 -15.85 16.68 2.70
N SER A 95 -16.59 17.61 3.30
CA SER A 95 -16.16 19.00 3.41
C SER A 95 -14.93 19.17 4.31
N ALA A 96 -14.14 20.22 4.05
CA ALA A 96 -12.96 20.61 4.85
C ALA A 96 -13.26 20.99 6.32
N ALA A 97 -14.50 20.86 6.78
CA ALA A 97 -14.88 21.05 8.17
C ALA A 97 -14.54 19.85 9.06
N ASP A 98 -14.14 18.71 8.47
CA ASP A 98 -13.62 17.58 9.26
C ASP A 98 -12.25 17.93 9.85
N THR A 99 -12.17 17.91 11.17
CA THR A 99 -10.96 18.22 11.94
C THR A 99 -10.25 16.99 12.48
N ASP A 100 -10.79 15.79 12.21
CA ASP A 100 -10.17 14.55 12.66
C ASP A 100 -8.81 14.35 11.97
N PRO A 101 -7.79 13.85 12.68
CA PRO A 101 -6.46 13.66 12.11
C PRO A 101 -6.47 12.52 11.08
N TRP A 102 -5.64 12.68 10.05
CA TRP A 102 -5.35 11.60 9.10
C TRP A 102 -4.15 10.80 9.57
N MET A 103 -4.20 9.49 9.35
CA MET A 103 -3.09 8.57 9.63
C MET A 103 -2.54 8.03 8.32
N ILE A 104 -1.22 8.08 8.18
CA ILE A 104 -0.49 7.43 7.09
C ILE A 104 0.36 6.32 7.71
N TRP A 105 0.20 5.10 7.19
CA TRP A 105 0.98 3.94 7.59
C TRP A 105 1.91 3.50 6.44
N LEU A 106 3.21 3.39 6.74
CA LEU A 106 4.23 2.95 5.79
C LEU A 106 4.95 1.73 6.37
N ASN A 107 4.97 0.61 5.64
CA ASN A 107 5.73 -0.58 6.02
C ASN A 107 7.23 -0.38 5.71
N GLY A 108 8.11 -1.06 6.46
CA GLY A 108 9.58 -1.01 6.30
C GLY A 108 10.24 -2.35 6.61
#